data_AF-A0A7C7NFY9-F1
#
_entry.id   AF-A0A7C7NFY9-F1
#
_cell.length_a   1.000
_cell.length_b   1.000
_cell.length_c   1.000
_cell.angle_alpha   90.00
_cell.angle_beta   90.00
_cell.angle_gamma   90.00
#
_symmetry.space_group_name_H-M   'P 1'
#
loop_
_entity.id
_entity.type
_entity.pdbx_description
1 polymer ?
#
loop_
_entity_poly.entity_id
_entity_poly.type
_entity_poly.pdbx_seq_one_letter_code
_entity_poly.pdbx_strand_id
1 'polypeptide(L)'
;MDGRIDKMISFQRQGKTGIDPLTYSILETQSHFAQYRLTLPVDEVRSLRASFGLRLDRAVTQGTEMFSLTTPHSWANQIGINIAWVKDNSRSLALNIREGTRAKIWAEYYLDGFDKSFGTVGFDLRRYFKIYANSIIAVRTGGNWSIGELSLLNLLGGSDYSLSIGNNYGAPIDPRQSYAYQANITPMRGFANNARNGSNAVVCNVELRIPVWSTIFSEPAKTDFIRNFQVVGFADIGSAWTGLHPYSEDNTFNSIVYENNPITVTIDNNKEPIIYDFGWGLRSRMLGYWVNANWGWGVDDNRITPRIFSLSLNFDF
;
A
#
# COMPACT_ATOMS: atom_id res chain seq x y z
N MET A 1 15.95 32.64 11.93
CA MET A 1 15.21 31.41 11.58
C MET A 1 14.68 31.46 10.15
N ASP A 2 14.69 32.63 9.48
CA ASP A 2 14.50 32.70 8.04
C ASP A 2 15.56 31.90 7.27
N GLY A 3 15.10 31.13 6.28
CA GLY A 3 15.94 30.30 5.41
C GLY A 3 16.08 28.82 5.80
N ARG A 4 15.62 28.40 6.99
CA ARG A 4 15.69 26.98 7.41
C ARG A 4 14.46 26.15 7.06
N ILE A 5 13.34 26.75 6.70
CA ILE A 5 12.10 26.03 6.39
C ILE A 5 11.85 26.13 4.89
N ASP A 6 11.85 24.98 4.22
CA ASP A 6 11.44 24.88 2.83
C ASP A 6 9.90 24.86 2.75
N LYS A 7 9.35 25.63 1.80
CA LYS A 7 7.93 25.89 1.65
C LYS A 7 7.52 25.52 0.24
N MET A 8 6.49 24.67 0.13
CA MET A 8 5.96 24.24 -1.16
C MET A 8 4.45 24.47 -1.18
N ILE A 9 3.97 25.15 -2.22
CA ILE A 9 2.55 25.21 -2.56
C ILE A 9 2.36 24.32 -3.78
N SER A 10 1.38 23.42 -3.73
CA SER A 10 1.00 22.61 -4.88
C SER A 10 -0.51 22.68 -5.10
N PHE A 11 -0.88 22.79 -6.36
CA PHE A 11 -2.27 22.69 -6.81
C PHE A 11 -2.36 21.54 -7.81
N GLN A 12 -3.30 20.65 -7.58
CA GLN A 12 -3.53 19.47 -8.42
C GLN A 12 -5.01 19.43 -8.82
N ARG A 13 -5.26 19.04 -10.07
CA ARG A 13 -6.59 18.79 -10.59
C ARG A 13 -6.63 17.39 -11.18
N GLN A 14 -7.63 16.61 -10.80
CA GLN A 14 -7.85 15.27 -11.34
C GLN A 14 -9.31 15.13 -11.75
N GLY A 15 -9.54 14.57 -12.94
CA GLY A 15 -10.85 14.14 -13.40
C GLY A 15 -10.92 12.61 -13.38
N LYS A 16 -12.01 12.05 -12.84
CA LYS A 16 -12.28 10.62 -12.89
C LYS A 16 -13.73 10.40 -13.29
N THR A 17 -13.94 9.49 -14.24
CA THR A 17 -15.27 9.02 -14.60
C THR A 17 -15.50 7.66 -13.95
N GLY A 18 -16.66 7.49 -13.33
CA GLY A 18 -17.10 6.23 -12.72
C GLY A 18 -18.56 5.96 -13.07
N ILE A 19 -19.02 4.77 -12.69
CA ILE A 19 -20.42 4.39 -12.76
C ILE A 19 -20.92 4.33 -11.32
N ASP A 20 -22.02 5.03 -11.05
CA ASP A 20 -22.66 4.97 -9.74
C ASP A 20 -23.30 3.58 -9.55
N PRO A 21 -22.98 2.86 -8.46
CA PRO A 21 -23.42 1.48 -8.27
C PRO A 21 -24.92 1.33 -7.97
N LEU A 22 -25.60 2.40 -7.56
CA LEU A 22 -27.03 2.37 -7.24
C LEU A 22 -27.89 2.77 -8.45
N THR A 23 -27.45 3.82 -9.15
CA THR A 23 -28.20 4.44 -10.25
C THR A 23 -27.72 4.05 -11.64
N TYR A 24 -26.56 3.37 -11.74
CA TYR A 24 -25.88 3.02 -13.00
C TYR A 24 -25.58 4.22 -13.91
N SER A 25 -25.71 5.44 -13.38
CA SER A 25 -25.44 6.66 -14.10
C SER A 25 -23.94 6.92 -14.18
N ILE A 26 -23.51 7.58 -15.25
CA ILE A 26 -22.11 7.97 -15.41
C ILE A 26 -21.85 9.18 -14.51
N LEU A 27 -20.93 9.05 -13.56
CA LEU A 27 -20.53 10.10 -12.64
C LEU A 27 -19.15 10.61 -13.01
N GLU A 28 -19.03 11.90 -13.32
CA GLU A 28 -17.75 12.57 -13.48
C GLU A 28 -17.39 13.32 -12.21
N THR A 29 -16.30 12.93 -11.56
CA THR A 29 -15.76 13.61 -10.38
C THR A 29 -14.55 14.45 -10.79
N GLN A 30 -14.63 15.75 -10.53
CA GLN A 30 -13.53 16.69 -10.71
C GLN A 30 -13.01 17.11 -9.34
N SER A 31 -11.82 16.62 -9.00
CA SER A 31 -11.14 16.87 -7.74
C SER A 31 -10.11 17.98 -7.90
N HIS A 32 -10.18 18.97 -7.03
CA HIS A 32 -9.20 20.05 -6.92
C HIS A 32 -8.54 19.97 -5.55
N PHE A 33 -7.22 19.80 -5.52
CA PHE A 33 -6.45 19.65 -4.29
C PHE A 33 -5.38 20.73 -4.19
N ALA A 34 -5.53 21.62 -3.21
CA ALA A 34 -4.53 22.60 -2.84
C ALA A 34 -3.81 22.13 -1.58
N GLN A 35 -2.48 22.10 -1.61
CA GLN A 35 -1.66 21.71 -0.47
C GLN A 35 -0.56 22.74 -0.23
N TYR A 36 -0.39 23.11 1.04
CA TYR A 36 0.74 23.89 1.51
C TYR A 36 1.60 23.04 2.45
N ARG A 37 2.88 22.86 2.11
CA ARG A 37 3.82 22.00 2.82
C ARG A 37 4.99 22.82 3.37
N LEU A 38 5.32 22.55 4.62
CA LEU A 38 6.45 23.07 5.36
C LEU A 38 7.41 21.91 5.64
N THR A 39 8.67 22.04 5.25
CA THR A 39 9.73 21.06 5.52
C THR A 39 10.80 21.71 6.37
N LEU A 40 10.98 21.19 7.58
CA LEU A 40 12.04 21.57 8.51
C LEU A 40 13.13 20.47 8.49
N PRO A 41 14.28 20.71 7.84
CA PRO A 41 15.44 19.83 7.95
C PRO A 41 16.02 19.91 9.36
N VAL A 42 16.10 18.77 10.05
CA VAL A 42 16.67 18.66 11.40
C VAL A 42 18.18 18.44 11.29
N ASP A 43 18.60 17.56 10.37
CA ASP A 43 19.98 17.29 10.00
C ASP A 43 20.05 16.93 8.50
N GLU A 44 21.23 16.54 7.99
CA GLU A 44 21.44 16.20 6.57
C GLU A 44 20.58 15.02 6.07
N VAL A 45 20.09 14.19 6.99
CA VAL A 45 19.39 12.93 6.67
C VAL A 45 17.99 12.85 7.29
N ARG A 46 17.55 13.83 8.08
CA ARG A 46 16.27 13.86 8.81
C ARG A 46 15.52 15.15 8.55
N SER A 47 14.21 15.03 8.31
CA SER A 47 13.31 16.17 8.15
C SER A 47 11.99 15.93 8.85
N LEU A 48 11.44 16.99 9.43
CA LEU A 48 10.04 17.07 9.87
C LEU A 48 9.24 17.81 8.80
N ARG A 49 8.11 17.26 8.41
CA ARG A 49 7.25 17.80 7.35
C ARG A 49 5.85 17.98 7.90
N ALA A 50 5.27 19.15 7.69
CA ALA A 50 3.87 19.41 7.96
C ALA A 50 3.21 19.88 6.67
N SER A 51 2.03 19.37 6.35
CA SER A 51 1.26 19.82 5.20
C SER A 51 -0.20 20.03 5.54
N PHE A 52 -0.75 21.11 5.04
CA PHE A 52 -2.16 21.45 5.14
C PHE A 52 -2.78 21.26 3.76
N GLY A 53 -3.90 20.56 3.69
CA GLY A 53 -4.58 20.23 2.44
C GLY A 53 -6.02 20.71 2.45
N LEU A 54 -6.46 21.22 1.31
CA LEU A 54 -7.85 21.52 0.99
C LEU A 54 -8.20 20.80 -0.30
N ARG A 55 -9.22 19.97 -0.25
CA ARG A 55 -9.75 19.22 -1.38
C ARG A 55 -11.21 19.64 -1.62
N LEU A 56 -11.53 19.91 -2.87
CA LEU A 56 -12.87 20.21 -3.33
C LEU A 56 -13.20 19.27 -4.48
N ASP A 57 -14.14 18.38 -4.24
CA ASP A 57 -14.64 17.41 -5.21
C ASP A 57 -16.00 17.85 -5.71
N ARG A 58 -16.10 18.01 -7.03
CA ARG A 58 -17.36 18.25 -7.71
C ARG A 58 -17.77 16.98 -8.43
N ALA A 59 -18.89 16.41 -8.03
CA ALA A 59 -19.47 15.22 -8.65
C ALA A 59 -20.63 15.63 -9.56
N VAL A 60 -20.47 15.34 -10.85
CA VAL A 60 -21.40 15.70 -11.94
C VAL A 60 -21.96 14.42 -12.53
N THR A 61 -23.23 14.14 -12.24
CA THR A 61 -23.98 13.08 -12.92
C THR A 61 -24.21 13.48 -14.36
N GLN A 62 -23.80 12.64 -15.30
CA GLN A 62 -23.95 12.88 -16.73
C GLN A 62 -25.39 12.58 -17.16
N GLY A 63 -25.96 13.47 -17.98
CA GLY A 63 -27.34 13.36 -18.48
C GLY A 63 -27.48 12.34 -19.61
N THR A 64 -27.17 11.06 -19.37
CA THR A 64 -27.38 9.99 -20.34
C THR A 64 -28.83 9.54 -20.43
N GLU A 65 -29.60 9.75 -19.36
CA GLU A 65 -31.02 9.42 -19.23
C GLU A 65 -31.83 10.59 -18.67
N MET A 66 -33.14 10.62 -18.91
CA MET A 66 -34.02 11.70 -18.44
C MET A 66 -33.96 11.90 -16.91
N PHE A 67 -33.81 10.82 -16.14
CA PHE A 67 -33.69 10.87 -14.68
C PHE A 67 -32.33 11.42 -14.22
N SER A 68 -31.24 11.06 -14.93
CA SER A 68 -29.90 11.58 -14.63
C SER A 68 -29.74 13.07 -14.98
N LEU A 69 -30.51 13.57 -15.96
CA LEU A 69 -30.45 14.96 -16.42
C LEU A 69 -30.97 15.96 -15.36
N THR A 70 -31.93 15.54 -14.54
CA THR A 70 -32.51 16.39 -13.47
C THR A 70 -31.78 16.26 -12.14
N THR A 71 -30.77 15.38 -12.05
CA THR A 71 -30.02 15.15 -10.82
C THR A 71 -29.07 16.33 -10.56
N PRO A 72 -29.17 17.01 -9.39
CA PRO A 72 -28.28 18.12 -9.07
C PRO A 72 -26.85 17.64 -8.85
N HIS A 73 -25.89 18.51 -9.14
CA HIS A 73 -24.48 18.24 -8.86
C HIS A 73 -24.21 18.28 -7.35
N SER A 74 -23.39 17.35 -6.87
CA SER A 74 -22.96 17.32 -5.47
C SER A 74 -21.53 17.82 -5.31
N TRP A 75 -21.26 18.40 -4.14
CA TRP A 75 -19.96 18.91 -3.75
C TRP A 75 -19.53 18.24 -2.46
N ALA A 76 -18.30 17.76 -2.42
CA ALA A 76 -17.67 17.23 -1.22
C ALA A 76 -16.37 18.01 -0.95
N ASN A 77 -16.16 18.38 0.30
CA ASN A 77 -15.05 19.23 0.70
C ASN A 77 -14.29 18.53 1.81
N GLN A 78 -12.97 18.49 1.71
CA GLN A 78 -12.14 17.90 2.73
C GLN A 78 -11.00 18.85 3.10
N ILE A 79 -10.82 19.08 4.39
CA ILE A 79 -9.70 19.84 4.94
C ILE A 79 -8.89 18.92 5.84
N GLY A 80 -7.56 19.02 5.81
CA GLY A 80 -6.77 18.23 6.73
C GLY A 80 -5.33 18.65 6.86
N ILE A 81 -4.66 17.94 7.77
CA ILE A 81 -3.27 18.11 8.12
C ILE A 81 -2.57 16.75 8.04
N ASN A 82 -1.33 16.76 7.56
CA ASN A 82 -0.43 15.61 7.60
C ASN A 82 0.90 16.05 8.20
N ILE A 83 1.39 15.29 9.17
CA ILE A 83 2.69 15.49 9.81
C ILE A 83 3.51 14.24 9.55
N ALA A 84 4.74 14.39 9.08
CA ALA A 84 5.63 13.28 8.79
C ALA A 84 7.05 13.56 9.27
N TRP A 85 7.63 12.59 9.99
CA TRP A 85 9.06 12.52 10.23
C TRP A 85 9.69 11.59 9.20
N VAL A 86 10.74 12.06 8.53
CA VAL A 86 11.44 11.31 7.47
C VAL A 86 12.93 11.25 7.80
N LYS A 87 13.51 10.07 7.69
CA LYS A 87 14.96 9.84 7.72
C LYS A 87 15.39 9.07 6.47
N ASP A 88 16.40 9.54 5.77
CA ASP A 88 17.02 8.83 4.64
C ASP A 88 18.53 9.03 4.66
N ASN A 89 19.26 7.98 5.03
CA ASN A 89 20.73 7.93 4.90
C ASN A 89 21.16 6.83 3.93
N SER A 90 20.28 6.46 2.99
CA SER A 90 20.56 5.39 2.04
C SER A 90 21.51 5.84 0.93
N ARG A 91 22.46 4.97 0.58
CA ARG A 91 23.43 5.15 -0.50
C ARG A 91 23.17 4.12 -1.58
N SER A 92 23.28 4.51 -2.85
CA SER A 92 23.10 3.60 -3.99
C SER A 92 24.43 2.95 -4.35
N LEU A 93 24.52 1.62 -4.23
CA LEU A 93 25.72 0.86 -4.62
C LEU A 93 25.63 0.37 -6.07
N ALA A 94 24.46 -0.09 -6.47
CA ALA A 94 24.11 -0.47 -7.83
C ALA A 94 22.61 -0.24 -8.07
N LEU A 95 22.12 -0.50 -9.28
CA LEU A 95 20.69 -0.39 -9.56
C LEU A 95 19.91 -1.41 -8.67
N ASN A 96 18.87 -0.95 -7.97
CA ASN A 96 18.10 -1.72 -6.97
C ASN A 96 18.90 -2.18 -5.71
N ILE A 97 20.20 -1.87 -5.61
CA ILE A 97 21.05 -2.23 -4.47
C ILE A 97 21.43 -0.98 -3.68
N ARG A 98 20.95 -0.90 -2.45
CA ARG A 98 21.18 0.23 -1.53
C ARG A 98 21.86 -0.25 -0.25
N GLU A 99 22.47 0.69 0.46
CA GLU A 99 23.02 0.50 1.81
C GLU A 99 22.52 1.62 2.72
N GLY A 100 22.12 1.32 3.95
CA GLY A 100 21.68 2.32 4.92
C GLY A 100 20.21 2.17 5.33
N THR A 101 19.57 3.26 5.74
CA THR A 101 18.22 3.26 6.34
C THR A 101 17.34 4.33 5.73
N ARG A 102 16.09 3.96 5.51
CA ARG A 102 15.01 4.88 5.16
C ARG A 102 13.90 4.66 6.16
N ALA A 103 13.35 5.73 6.71
CA ALA A 103 12.28 5.66 7.67
C ALA A 103 11.32 6.81 7.43
N LYS A 104 10.03 6.52 7.50
CA LYS A 104 8.97 7.52 7.47
C LYS A 104 7.95 7.14 8.53
N ILE A 105 7.60 8.07 9.40
CA ILE A 105 6.47 7.96 10.32
C ILE A 105 5.57 9.13 10.00
N TRP A 106 4.28 8.90 9.82
CA TRP A 106 3.32 9.95 9.49
C TRP A 106 2.03 9.79 10.26
N ALA A 107 1.36 10.91 10.46
CA ALA A 107 -0.01 10.98 10.92
C ALA A 107 -0.76 11.95 10.01
N GLU A 108 -1.96 11.59 9.60
CA GLU A 108 -2.84 12.42 8.81
C GLU A 108 -4.23 12.44 9.42
N TYR A 109 -4.86 13.60 9.32
CA TYR A 109 -6.19 13.82 9.86
C TYR A 109 -6.93 14.81 8.97
N TYR A 110 -8.11 14.42 8.56
CA TYR A 110 -8.96 15.09 7.60
C TYR A 110 -10.40 15.16 8.15
N LEU A 111 -11.07 16.27 7.87
CA LEU A 111 -12.49 16.47 8.11
C LEU A 111 -13.19 16.50 6.76
N ASP A 112 -14.15 15.61 6.56
CA ASP A 112 -15.00 15.53 5.37
C ASP A 112 -16.33 16.22 5.65
N GLY A 113 -16.63 17.26 4.86
CA GLY A 113 -17.81 18.11 5.03
C GLY A 113 -17.90 18.84 6.39
N PHE A 114 -16.85 18.78 7.22
CA PHE A 114 -16.86 19.11 8.66
C PHE A 114 -17.76 18.22 9.54
N ASP A 115 -18.37 17.17 8.97
CA ASP A 115 -19.28 16.27 9.67
C ASP A 115 -18.57 15.01 10.15
N LYS A 116 -17.72 14.41 9.30
CA LYS A 116 -17.03 13.16 9.60
C LYS A 116 -15.52 13.33 9.61
N SER A 117 -14.85 12.60 10.50
CA SER A 117 -13.40 12.59 10.57
C SER A 117 -12.81 11.35 9.91
N PHE A 118 -11.73 11.53 9.15
CA PHE A 118 -10.88 10.48 8.61
C PHE A 118 -9.44 10.75 9.03
N GLY A 119 -8.67 9.72 9.33
CA GLY A 119 -7.26 9.90 9.63
C GLY A 119 -6.53 8.57 9.69
N THR A 120 -5.22 8.64 9.58
CA THR A 120 -4.35 7.47 9.68
C THR A 120 -3.05 7.81 10.38
N VAL A 121 -2.49 6.86 11.10
CA VAL A 121 -1.13 6.91 11.61
C VAL A 121 -0.38 5.74 11.03
N GLY A 122 0.79 5.97 10.44
CA GLY A 122 1.53 4.91 9.79
C GLY A 122 3.03 5.09 9.86
N PHE A 123 3.73 4.01 9.51
CA PHE A 123 5.17 3.98 9.42
C PHE A 123 5.63 3.09 8.25
N ASP A 124 6.80 3.39 7.71
CA ASP A 124 7.53 2.59 6.74
C ASP A 124 9.02 2.70 7.08
N LEU A 125 9.62 1.58 7.47
CA LEU A 125 11.00 1.45 7.90
C LEU A 125 11.70 0.48 6.95
N ARG A 126 12.84 0.89 6.39
CA ARG A 126 13.67 0.08 5.49
C ARG A 126 15.10 0.13 5.95
N ARG A 127 15.73 -1.03 6.06
CA ARG A 127 17.15 -1.17 6.39
C ARG A 127 17.81 -2.11 5.41
N TYR A 128 18.92 -1.66 4.83
CA TYR A 128 19.70 -2.43 3.87
C TYR A 128 21.08 -2.72 4.46
N PHE A 129 21.38 -4.01 4.61
CA PHE A 129 22.63 -4.53 5.13
C PHE A 129 23.46 -5.12 4.00
N LYS A 130 24.67 -4.61 3.82
CA LYS A 130 25.65 -5.19 2.90
C LYS A 130 26.23 -6.46 3.52
N ILE A 131 26.25 -7.56 2.76
CA ILE A 131 26.80 -8.84 3.23
C ILE A 131 28.14 -9.10 2.57
N TYR A 132 28.14 -9.26 1.25
CA TYR A 132 29.30 -9.67 0.47
C TYR A 132 29.23 -9.04 -0.92
N ALA A 133 30.35 -8.49 -1.41
CA ALA A 133 30.40 -7.73 -2.66
C ALA A 133 29.23 -6.72 -2.73
N ASN A 134 28.31 -6.84 -3.69
CA ASN A 134 27.10 -6.03 -3.79
C ASN A 134 25.82 -6.76 -3.33
N SER A 135 25.95 -7.94 -2.73
CA SER A 135 24.81 -8.67 -2.16
C SER A 135 24.35 -8.03 -0.86
N ILE A 136 23.02 -7.91 -0.71
CA ILE A 136 22.41 -7.23 0.44
C ILE A 136 21.27 -8.07 1.04
N ILE A 137 21.06 -7.90 2.34
CA ILE A 137 19.77 -8.20 2.99
C ILE A 137 19.03 -6.88 3.11
N ALA A 138 17.82 -6.82 2.56
CA ALA A 138 16.90 -5.71 2.68
C ALA A 138 15.74 -6.11 3.59
N VAL A 139 15.49 -5.34 4.63
CA VAL A 139 14.35 -5.53 5.54
C VAL A 139 13.44 -4.31 5.40
N ARG A 140 12.15 -4.53 5.18
CA ARG A 140 11.11 -3.50 5.20
C ARG A 140 10.06 -3.88 6.23
N THR A 141 9.62 -2.92 7.02
CA THR A 141 8.47 -3.06 7.90
C THR A 141 7.60 -1.83 7.70
N GLY A 142 6.34 -2.04 7.36
CA GLY A 142 5.39 -0.95 7.17
C GLY A 142 4.04 -1.30 7.75
N GLY A 143 3.30 -0.29 8.15
CA GLY A 143 1.96 -0.47 8.67
C GLY A 143 1.25 0.84 8.89
N ASN A 144 -0.07 0.75 9.06
CA ASN A 144 -0.89 1.88 9.41
C ASN A 144 -2.08 1.46 10.28
N TRP A 145 -2.60 2.44 10.99
CA TRP A 145 -3.81 2.37 11.78
C TRP A 145 -4.75 3.49 11.37
N SER A 146 -6.02 3.16 11.18
CA SER A 146 -7.05 4.15 10.92
C SER A 146 -7.49 4.83 12.22
N ILE A 147 -7.55 6.16 12.21
CA ILE A 147 -8.00 7.00 13.32
C ILE A 147 -9.12 7.93 12.84
N GLY A 148 -10.31 7.86 13.42
CA GLY A 148 -11.47 8.67 13.01
C GLY A 148 -12.73 7.83 12.82
N GLU A 149 -13.82 8.50 12.47
CA GLU A 149 -15.13 7.86 12.24
C GLU A 149 -15.17 7.07 10.92
N LEU A 150 -14.48 7.59 9.90
CA LEU A 150 -14.31 6.93 8.63
C LEU A 150 -13.01 6.12 8.64
N SER A 151 -13.12 4.85 8.24
CA SER A 151 -12.00 3.91 8.25
C SER A 151 -11.25 3.86 6.91
N LEU A 152 -9.94 3.59 6.96
CA LEU A 152 -9.14 3.19 5.80
C LEU A 152 -9.24 1.67 5.60
N LEU A 153 -9.72 1.21 4.45
CA LEU A 153 -9.70 -0.20 4.09
C LEU A 153 -8.30 -0.60 3.63
N ASN A 154 -7.58 -1.35 4.45
CA ASN A 154 -6.30 -1.94 4.06
C ASN A 154 -6.52 -3.32 3.42
N LEU A 155 -6.06 -3.50 2.20
CA LEU A 155 -6.03 -4.78 1.51
C LEU A 155 -4.61 -5.35 1.52
N LEU A 156 -4.40 -6.42 2.28
CA LEU A 156 -3.12 -7.11 2.35
C LEU A 156 -3.09 -8.23 1.30
N GLY A 157 -2.06 -8.25 0.45
CA GLY A 157 -1.90 -9.33 -0.53
C GLY A 157 -1.36 -8.89 -1.89
N GLY A 158 -0.63 -9.80 -2.53
CA GLY A 158 -0.11 -9.62 -3.88
C GLY A 158 1.19 -8.81 -3.95
N SER A 159 1.56 -8.45 -5.17
CA SER A 159 2.76 -7.66 -5.49
C SER A 159 2.37 -6.31 -6.08
N ASP A 160 3.11 -5.25 -5.76
CA ASP A 160 2.92 -3.94 -6.39
C ASP A 160 3.15 -3.99 -7.90
N TYR A 161 2.29 -3.31 -8.66
CA TYR A 161 2.36 -3.22 -10.12
C TYR A 161 2.47 -4.59 -10.80
N SER A 162 1.73 -5.57 -10.30
CA SER A 162 1.63 -6.89 -10.90
C SER A 162 0.97 -6.81 -12.27
N LEU A 163 1.56 -7.47 -13.25
CA LEU A 163 1.00 -7.73 -14.59
C LEU A 163 0.18 -9.02 -14.62
N SER A 164 -0.05 -9.65 -13.46
CA SER A 164 -0.78 -10.93 -13.38
C SER A 164 -2.24 -10.75 -13.82
N ILE A 165 -2.69 -11.63 -14.71
CA ILE A 165 -4.04 -11.64 -15.33
C ILE A 165 -4.99 -12.54 -14.51
N GLY A 166 -5.00 -12.36 -13.18
CA GLY A 166 -5.81 -13.18 -12.28
C GLY A 166 -6.40 -12.33 -11.16
N ASN A 167 -7.71 -12.07 -11.23
CA ASN A 167 -8.48 -11.54 -10.11
C ASN A 167 -8.77 -12.68 -9.15
N ASN A 168 -8.01 -12.78 -8.07
CA ASN A 168 -8.34 -13.72 -7.01
C ASN A 168 -8.96 -12.94 -5.85
N TYR A 169 -10.28 -13.04 -5.80
CA TYR A 169 -11.17 -12.49 -4.79
C TYR A 169 -10.68 -12.88 -3.39
N GLY A 170 -10.33 -11.85 -2.64
CA GLY A 170 -9.84 -11.95 -1.29
C GLY A 170 -10.92 -12.21 -0.24
N ALA A 171 -10.52 -12.05 1.03
CA ALA A 171 -11.39 -12.06 2.18
C ALA A 171 -12.60 -11.13 1.98
N PRO A 172 -13.81 -11.50 2.48
CA PRO A 172 -14.95 -10.61 2.46
C PRO A 172 -14.61 -9.32 3.21
N ILE A 173 -15.14 -8.19 2.73
CA ILE A 173 -14.96 -6.88 3.38
C ILE A 173 -16.13 -6.70 4.34
N ASP A 174 -15.84 -6.23 5.55
CA ASP A 174 -16.86 -5.97 6.56
C ASP A 174 -17.83 -4.85 6.13
N PRO A 175 -19.13 -5.14 5.91
CA PRO A 175 -20.10 -4.12 5.52
C PRO A 175 -20.51 -3.19 6.67
N ARG A 176 -20.20 -3.53 7.93
CA ARG A 176 -20.54 -2.70 9.11
C ARG A 176 -19.60 -1.51 9.26
N GLN A 177 -18.40 -1.59 8.69
CA GLN A 177 -17.40 -0.54 8.77
C GLN A 177 -17.62 0.50 7.66
N SER A 178 -17.58 1.77 8.02
CA SER A 178 -17.69 2.88 7.07
C SER A 178 -16.31 3.21 6.49
N TYR A 179 -15.94 2.56 5.38
CA TYR A 179 -14.68 2.82 4.70
C TYR A 179 -14.76 4.02 3.75
N ALA A 180 -13.91 5.02 3.94
CA ALA A 180 -13.82 6.18 3.04
C ALA A 180 -12.77 6.01 1.95
N TYR A 181 -11.68 5.31 2.26
CA TYR A 181 -10.55 5.12 1.37
C TYR A 181 -10.09 3.66 1.39
N GLN A 182 -9.33 3.28 0.35
CA GLN A 182 -8.71 1.98 0.23
C GLN A 182 -7.20 2.16 0.02
N ALA A 183 -6.40 1.34 0.69
CA ALA A 183 -4.97 1.21 0.47
C ALA A 183 -4.59 -0.26 0.30
N ASN A 184 -3.63 -0.53 -0.58
CA ASN A 184 -3.04 -1.85 -0.70
C ASN A 184 -1.76 -1.91 0.15
N ILE A 185 -1.63 -2.97 0.96
CA ILE A 185 -0.44 -3.26 1.74
C ILE A 185 0.28 -4.44 1.11
N THR A 186 1.47 -4.16 0.63
CA THR A 186 2.27 -5.00 -0.26
C THR A 186 3.76 -4.83 0.06
N PRO A 187 4.60 -5.82 -0.27
CA PRO A 187 4.27 -7.10 -0.90
C PRO A 187 3.87 -8.20 0.10
N MET A 188 3.04 -9.13 -0.37
CA MET A 188 2.76 -10.46 0.21
C MET A 188 2.62 -11.43 -0.97
N ARG A 189 3.76 -11.87 -1.50
CA ARG A 189 3.89 -12.49 -2.85
C ARG A 189 3.32 -13.89 -2.95
N GLY A 190 3.20 -14.61 -1.83
CA GLY A 190 2.59 -15.93 -1.77
C GLY A 190 1.06 -15.89 -1.70
N PHE A 191 0.46 -14.69 -1.71
CA PHE A 191 -0.97 -14.48 -1.56
C PHE A 191 -1.57 -13.68 -2.72
N ALA A 192 -2.83 -13.96 -3.02
CA ALA A 192 -3.63 -13.11 -3.89
C ALA A 192 -3.87 -11.73 -3.26
N ASN A 193 -4.27 -10.75 -4.06
CA ASN A 193 -4.70 -9.46 -3.53
C ASN A 193 -5.90 -9.64 -2.58
N ASN A 194 -5.96 -8.83 -1.51
CA ASN A 194 -6.99 -8.91 -0.48
C ASN A 194 -7.04 -10.27 0.27
N ALA A 195 -5.92 -10.99 0.42
CA ALA A 195 -5.90 -12.21 1.24
C ALA A 195 -6.30 -11.97 2.71
N ARG A 196 -6.07 -10.75 3.22
CA ARG A 196 -6.64 -10.22 4.46
C ARG A 196 -7.04 -8.76 4.25
N ASN A 197 -8.04 -8.30 4.99
CA ASN A 197 -8.41 -6.89 5.03
C ASN A 197 -8.81 -6.43 6.43
N GLY A 198 -8.79 -5.11 6.62
CA GLY A 198 -9.25 -4.48 7.85
C GLY A 198 -8.94 -3.00 7.89
N SER A 199 -9.33 -2.34 8.98
CA SER A 199 -9.03 -0.91 9.20
C SER A 199 -7.56 -0.63 9.54
N ASN A 200 -6.84 -1.65 10.02
CA ASN A 200 -5.43 -1.58 10.39
C ASN A 200 -4.64 -2.66 9.68
N ALA A 201 -3.36 -2.41 9.39
CA ALA A 201 -2.50 -3.41 8.76
C ALA A 201 -1.02 -3.19 9.05
N VAL A 202 -0.27 -4.29 9.12
CA VAL A 202 1.19 -4.31 9.26
C VAL A 202 1.78 -5.41 8.38
N VAL A 203 2.91 -5.12 7.74
CA VAL A 203 3.69 -6.07 6.94
C VAL A 203 5.18 -5.92 7.25
N CYS A 204 5.90 -7.03 7.22
CA CYS A 204 7.34 -7.12 7.28
C CYS A 204 7.84 -8.01 6.15
N ASN A 205 8.85 -7.54 5.43
CA ASN A 205 9.43 -8.21 4.28
C ASN A 205 10.94 -8.29 4.46
N VAL A 206 11.49 -9.47 4.25
CA VAL A 206 12.93 -9.71 4.24
C VAL A 206 13.32 -10.22 2.86
N GLU A 207 14.30 -9.58 2.23
CA GLU A 207 14.83 -9.97 0.94
C GLU A 207 16.34 -10.13 0.99
N LEU A 208 16.84 -11.28 0.54
CA LEU A 208 18.23 -11.48 0.18
C LEU A 208 18.38 -11.20 -1.31
N ARG A 209 19.06 -10.11 -1.68
CA ARG A 209 19.29 -9.71 -3.08
C ARG A 209 20.73 -9.99 -3.48
N ILE A 210 20.92 -10.85 -4.46
CA ILE A 210 22.24 -11.26 -4.98
C ILE A 210 22.38 -10.78 -6.43
N PRO A 211 23.09 -9.68 -6.70
CA PRO A 211 23.41 -9.28 -8.06
C PRO A 211 24.49 -10.19 -8.63
N VAL A 212 24.09 -11.15 -9.47
CA VAL A 212 24.93 -12.30 -9.88
C VAL A 212 26.22 -11.83 -10.55
N TRP A 213 26.12 -10.94 -11.53
CA TRP A 213 27.29 -10.50 -12.29
C TRP A 213 28.31 -9.78 -11.40
N SER A 214 27.87 -8.76 -10.66
CA SER A 214 28.78 -7.97 -9.80
C SER A 214 29.26 -8.69 -8.54
N THR A 215 28.70 -9.86 -8.23
CA THR A 215 29.18 -10.71 -7.13
C THR A 215 30.31 -11.64 -7.57
N ILE A 216 30.32 -12.05 -8.85
CA ILE A 216 31.28 -13.03 -9.40
C ILE A 216 32.39 -12.33 -10.19
N PHE A 217 32.07 -11.30 -10.97
CA PHE A 217 32.99 -10.63 -11.89
C PHE A 217 33.26 -9.19 -11.47
N SER A 218 34.50 -8.76 -11.61
CA SER A 218 34.91 -7.36 -11.40
C SER A 218 34.75 -6.48 -12.65
N GLU A 219 34.57 -7.11 -13.82
CA GLU A 219 34.42 -6.41 -15.10
C GLU A 219 32.98 -5.95 -15.36
N PRO A 220 32.76 -4.82 -16.05
CA PRO A 220 31.43 -4.41 -16.46
C PRO A 220 30.78 -5.41 -17.43
N ALA A 221 29.52 -5.77 -17.20
CA ALA A 221 28.77 -6.59 -18.13
C ALA A 221 28.49 -5.85 -19.45
N LYS A 222 28.46 -6.60 -20.56
CA LYS A 222 28.22 -6.05 -21.92
C LYS A 222 26.78 -5.60 -22.15
N THR A 223 25.80 -6.18 -21.45
CA THR A 223 24.37 -5.86 -21.62
C THR A 223 23.75 -5.39 -20.31
N ASP A 224 22.77 -4.48 -20.39
CA ASP A 224 22.08 -3.95 -19.21
C ASP A 224 21.31 -5.03 -18.44
N PHE A 225 20.80 -6.05 -19.16
CA PHE A 225 20.15 -7.20 -18.55
C PHE A 225 21.11 -8.00 -17.67
N ILE A 226 22.28 -8.38 -18.18
CA ILE A 226 23.24 -9.19 -17.41
C ILE A 226 23.83 -8.36 -16.26
N ARG A 227 24.11 -7.07 -16.51
CA ARG A 227 24.62 -6.14 -15.50
C ARG A 227 23.75 -6.08 -14.25
N ASN A 228 22.44 -6.08 -14.45
CA ASN A 228 21.45 -5.89 -13.40
C ASN A 228 20.69 -7.17 -13.05
N PHE A 229 21.16 -8.34 -13.51
CA PHE A 229 20.53 -9.61 -13.19
C PHE A 229 20.74 -9.94 -11.71
N GLN A 230 19.63 -10.12 -10.99
CA GLN A 230 19.61 -10.40 -9.56
C GLN A 230 18.77 -11.63 -9.28
N VAL A 231 19.30 -12.49 -8.42
CA VAL A 231 18.54 -13.56 -7.78
C VAL A 231 18.12 -13.06 -6.40
N VAL A 232 16.85 -13.24 -6.08
CA VAL A 232 16.27 -12.77 -4.82
C VAL A 232 15.64 -13.94 -4.09
N GLY A 233 15.99 -14.12 -2.81
CA GLY A 233 15.21 -14.93 -1.88
C GLY A 233 14.40 -14.01 -0.98
N PHE A 234 13.16 -14.35 -0.65
CA PHE A 234 12.32 -13.51 0.18
C PHE A 234 11.45 -14.27 1.17
N ALA A 235 11.07 -13.58 2.24
CA ALA A 235 10.06 -13.98 3.19
C ALA A 235 9.23 -12.76 3.61
N ASP A 236 7.90 -12.90 3.53
CA ASP A 236 6.93 -11.86 3.87
C ASP A 236 6.07 -12.34 5.03
N ILE A 237 5.71 -11.44 5.94
CA ILE A 237 4.76 -11.71 7.03
C ILE A 237 3.91 -10.48 7.25
N GLY A 238 2.61 -10.66 7.43
CA GLY A 238 1.70 -9.54 7.62
C GLY A 238 0.34 -9.93 8.16
N SER A 239 -0.38 -8.91 8.58
CA SER A 239 -1.76 -9.04 9.02
C SER A 239 -2.52 -7.75 8.70
N ALA A 240 -3.80 -7.89 8.36
CA ALA A 240 -4.76 -6.81 8.29
C ALA A 240 -5.98 -7.21 9.11
N TRP A 241 -6.49 -6.28 9.93
CA TRP A 241 -7.52 -6.56 10.92
C TRP A 241 -8.36 -5.32 11.22
N THR A 242 -9.52 -5.56 11.82
CA THR A 242 -10.39 -4.53 12.40
C THR A 242 -10.37 -4.63 13.92
N GLY A 243 -10.41 -3.48 14.61
CA GLY A 243 -10.34 -3.41 16.07
C GLY A 243 -8.92 -3.15 16.62
N LEU A 244 -8.76 -3.34 17.93
CA LEU A 244 -7.53 -2.93 18.65
C LEU A 244 -6.29 -3.73 18.23
N HIS A 245 -6.44 -5.04 17.98
CA HIS A 245 -5.35 -5.94 17.62
C HIS A 245 -5.85 -7.08 16.71
N PRO A 246 -4.96 -7.84 16.04
CA PRO A 246 -5.35 -8.87 15.07
C PRO A 246 -6.30 -9.96 15.62
N TYR A 247 -6.18 -10.29 16.90
CA TYR A 247 -7.02 -11.29 17.59
C TYR A 247 -8.28 -10.71 18.26
N SER A 248 -8.69 -9.48 17.93
CA SER A 248 -9.89 -8.86 18.55
C SER A 248 -11.15 -9.58 18.07
N GLU A 249 -12.18 -9.64 18.91
CA GLU A 249 -13.51 -10.14 18.52
C GLU A 249 -14.14 -9.25 17.42
N ASP A 250 -13.73 -7.99 17.33
CA ASP A 250 -14.14 -7.06 16.25
C ASP A 250 -13.62 -7.46 14.87
N ASN A 251 -12.68 -8.40 14.79
CA ASN A 251 -12.08 -8.83 13.53
C ASN A 251 -13.04 -9.77 12.77
N THR A 252 -13.96 -9.18 12.01
CA THR A 252 -15.06 -9.86 11.31
C THR A 252 -14.62 -10.82 10.20
N PHE A 253 -13.34 -10.88 9.82
CA PHE A 253 -12.78 -11.96 8.99
C PHE A 253 -13.05 -13.35 9.59
N ASN A 254 -13.19 -13.39 10.91
CA ASN A 254 -13.49 -14.61 11.65
C ASN A 254 -14.98 -14.94 11.72
N SER A 255 -15.92 -14.20 11.13
CA SER A 255 -17.35 -14.53 11.26
C SER A 255 -18.08 -14.51 9.92
N ILE A 256 -18.70 -15.62 9.53
CA ILE A 256 -19.66 -15.67 8.42
C ILE A 256 -21.06 -15.85 9.02
N VAL A 257 -21.95 -14.90 8.77
CA VAL A 257 -23.34 -14.96 9.21
C VAL A 257 -24.21 -15.51 8.07
N TYR A 258 -24.78 -16.70 8.27
CA TYR A 258 -25.82 -17.23 7.41
C TYR A 258 -27.18 -16.98 8.05
N GLU A 259 -27.96 -16.07 7.47
CA GLU A 259 -29.35 -15.84 7.87
C GLU A 259 -30.29 -16.61 6.96
N ASN A 260 -30.95 -17.64 7.50
CA ASN A 260 -32.08 -18.30 6.86
C ASN A 260 -33.22 -18.40 7.87
N ASN A 261 -34.12 -17.43 7.84
CA ASN A 261 -35.21 -17.30 8.81
C ASN A 261 -35.90 -18.64 9.09
N PRO A 262 -36.11 -19.03 10.37
CA PRO A 262 -35.90 -18.26 11.60
C PRO A 262 -34.50 -18.44 12.24
N ILE A 263 -33.53 -19.01 11.54
CA ILE A 263 -32.22 -19.38 12.11
C ILE A 263 -31.12 -18.48 11.52
N THR A 264 -30.43 -17.77 12.41
CA THR A 264 -29.17 -17.09 12.11
C THR A 264 -28.03 -17.95 12.64
N VAL A 265 -27.18 -18.46 11.75
CA VAL A 265 -25.96 -19.20 12.11
C VAL A 265 -24.77 -18.28 11.92
N THR A 266 -24.15 -17.85 13.02
CA THR A 266 -22.84 -17.21 12.99
C THR A 266 -21.77 -18.30 13.08
N ILE A 267 -20.99 -18.47 12.03
CA ILE A 267 -19.84 -19.37 12.02
C ILE A 267 -18.60 -18.54 12.34
N ASP A 268 -18.11 -18.67 13.57
CA ASP A 268 -16.82 -18.10 13.96
C ASP A 268 -15.69 -18.99 13.43
N ASN A 269 -15.12 -18.60 12.30
CA ASN A 269 -13.95 -19.18 11.70
C ASN A 269 -12.71 -18.66 12.45
N ASN A 270 -12.15 -19.46 13.37
CA ASN A 270 -10.89 -19.17 14.07
C ASN A 270 -9.69 -19.24 13.12
N LYS A 271 -9.68 -18.42 12.07
CA LYS A 271 -8.56 -18.35 11.13
C LYS A 271 -7.44 -17.53 11.73
N GLU A 272 -6.21 -17.95 11.46
CA GLU A 272 -5.03 -17.21 11.86
C GLU A 272 -5.01 -15.84 11.14
N PRO A 273 -5.04 -14.72 11.89
CA PRO A 273 -4.99 -13.38 11.29
C PRO A 273 -3.61 -13.03 10.73
N ILE A 274 -2.54 -13.68 11.20
CA ILE A 274 -1.17 -13.48 10.72
C ILE A 274 -0.86 -14.47 9.60
N ILE A 275 -0.59 -13.96 8.42
CA ILE A 275 -0.18 -14.77 7.27
C ILE A 275 1.28 -14.49 6.94
N TYR A 276 1.98 -15.51 6.45
CA TYR A 276 3.36 -15.36 6.00
C TYR A 276 3.61 -16.16 4.72
N ASP A 277 4.56 -15.72 3.92
CA ASP A 277 4.99 -16.39 2.72
C ASP A 277 6.51 -16.37 2.59
N PHE A 278 7.00 -17.23 1.71
CA PHE A 278 8.39 -17.26 1.33
C PHE A 278 8.54 -17.67 -0.12
N GLY A 279 9.68 -17.34 -0.72
CA GLY A 279 9.90 -17.65 -2.11
C GLY A 279 11.21 -17.14 -2.66
N TRP A 280 11.30 -17.19 -3.97
CA TRP A 280 12.45 -16.68 -4.71
C TRP A 280 11.99 -15.99 -5.99
N GLY A 281 12.86 -15.13 -6.53
CA GLY A 281 12.58 -14.38 -7.73
C GLY A 281 13.82 -14.01 -8.50
N LEU A 282 13.59 -13.62 -9.75
CA LEU A 282 14.60 -13.10 -10.66
C LEU A 282 14.23 -11.67 -11.00
N ARG A 283 15.22 -10.78 -10.94
CA ARG A 283 15.04 -9.36 -11.28
C ARG A 283 16.07 -8.95 -12.30
N SER A 284 15.66 -8.13 -13.25
CA SER A 284 16.60 -7.47 -14.15
C SER A 284 15.96 -6.27 -14.84
N ARG A 285 16.79 -5.49 -15.54
CA ARG A 285 16.34 -4.41 -16.39
C ARG A 285 16.18 -4.91 -17.83
N MET A 286 14.97 -4.77 -18.36
CA MET A 286 14.59 -5.16 -19.72
C MET A 286 13.90 -3.98 -20.41
N LEU A 287 14.38 -3.60 -21.60
CA LEU A 287 13.79 -2.49 -22.39
C LEU A 287 13.66 -1.17 -21.61
N GLY A 288 14.56 -0.92 -20.66
CA GLY A 288 14.54 0.25 -19.79
C GLY A 288 13.71 0.11 -18.52
N TYR A 289 12.81 -0.90 -18.44
CA TYR A 289 11.96 -1.19 -17.29
C TYR A 289 12.61 -2.19 -16.34
N TRP A 290 12.33 -2.04 -15.05
CA TRP A 290 12.74 -2.98 -14.04
C TRP A 290 11.67 -4.08 -13.90
N VAL A 291 12.03 -5.32 -14.22
CA VAL A 291 11.11 -6.46 -14.27
C VAL A 291 11.46 -7.44 -13.16
N ASN A 292 10.44 -7.86 -12.41
CA ASN A 292 10.56 -8.82 -11.32
C ASN A 292 9.65 -10.01 -11.57
N ALA A 293 10.22 -11.21 -11.60
CA ALA A 293 9.50 -12.47 -11.66
C ALA A 293 9.68 -13.19 -10.33
N ASN A 294 8.61 -13.35 -9.54
CA ASN A 294 8.67 -13.99 -8.23
C ASN A 294 7.78 -15.24 -8.20
N TRP A 295 8.25 -16.27 -7.50
CA TRP A 295 7.50 -17.46 -7.14
C TRP A 295 7.42 -17.54 -5.62
N GLY A 296 6.20 -17.40 -5.08
CA GLY A 296 5.93 -17.41 -3.64
C GLY A 296 5.05 -18.58 -3.23
N TRP A 297 5.28 -19.11 -2.04
CA TRP A 297 4.42 -20.05 -1.34
C TRP A 297 3.88 -19.36 -0.09
N GLY A 298 2.56 -19.19 -0.02
CA GLY A 298 1.91 -18.69 1.18
C GLY A 298 1.75 -19.78 2.22
N VAL A 299 1.65 -19.38 3.48
CA VAL A 299 1.25 -20.23 4.59
C VAL A 299 0.06 -19.57 5.27
N ASP A 300 -1.11 -20.19 5.10
CA ASP A 300 -2.36 -19.77 5.73
C ASP A 300 -2.79 -20.87 6.69
N ASP A 301 -3.04 -20.54 7.95
CA ASP A 301 -3.46 -21.49 8.99
C ASP A 301 -2.53 -22.72 9.10
N ASN A 302 -1.21 -22.46 9.13
CA ASN A 302 -0.15 -23.47 9.14
C ASN A 302 -0.16 -24.45 7.95
N ARG A 303 -0.87 -24.12 6.86
CA ARG A 303 -0.92 -24.91 5.62
C ARG A 303 -0.28 -24.14 4.48
N ILE A 304 0.62 -24.82 3.78
CA ILE A 304 1.28 -24.26 2.59
C ILE A 304 0.27 -24.19 1.45
N THR A 305 0.07 -23.01 0.90
CA THR A 305 -0.80 -22.75 -0.25
C THR A 305 -0.08 -23.06 -1.56
N PRO A 306 -0.82 -23.26 -2.67
CA PRO A 306 -0.21 -23.45 -3.98
C PRO A 306 0.68 -22.26 -4.36
N ARG A 307 1.78 -22.58 -5.04
CA ARG A 307 2.72 -21.61 -5.63
C ARG A 307 1.98 -20.55 -6.44
N ILE A 308 2.23 -19.28 -6.12
CA ILE A 308 1.80 -18.13 -6.92
C ILE A 308 2.97 -17.58 -7.71
N PHE A 309 2.76 -17.36 -9.00
CA PHE A 309 3.68 -16.64 -9.87
C PHE A 309 3.22 -15.19 -10.01
N SER A 310 4.12 -14.25 -9.76
CA SER A 310 3.87 -12.82 -9.97
C SER A 310 4.94 -12.25 -10.90
N LEU A 311 4.50 -11.56 -11.95
CA LEU A 311 5.35 -10.72 -12.79
C LEU A 311 5.00 -9.26 -12.49
N SER A 312 5.97 -8.43 -12.12
CA SER A 312 5.73 -7.04 -11.74
C SER A 312 6.77 -6.07 -12.30
N LEU A 313 6.36 -4.80 -12.42
CA LEU A 313 7.20 -3.68 -12.84
C LEU A 313 7.47 -2.73 -11.66
N ASN A 314 8.07 -3.24 -10.58
CA ASN A 314 8.36 -2.47 -9.38
C ASN A 314 9.86 -2.34 -9.12
N PHE A 315 10.32 -1.14 -8.74
CA PHE A 315 11.75 -0.87 -8.52
C PHE A 315 12.23 -1.18 -7.09
N ASP A 316 11.36 -1.42 -6.12
CA ASP A 316 11.74 -1.87 -4.78
C ASP A 316 10.84 -3.07 -4.40
N PHE A 317 10.60 -3.31 -3.10
CA PHE A 317 9.69 -4.35 -2.59
C PHE A 317 8.36 -4.42 -3.35
#